data_AF-A0A7K3PBW1-F1
#
_entry.id   AF-A0A7K3PBW1-F1
#
_cell.length_a   1.000
_cell.length_b   1.000
_cell.length_c   1.000
_cell.angle_alpha   90.00
_cell.angle_beta   90.00
_cell.angle_gamma   90.00
#
_symmetry.space_group_name_H-M   'P 1'
#
loop_
_entity.id
_entity.type
_entity.pdbx_description
1 polymer ?
#
loop_
_entity_poly.entity_id
_entity_poly.type
_entity_poly.pdbx_seq_one_letter_code
_entity_poly.pdbx_strand_id
1 'polypeptide(L)' 'MTAPTKPSPGGPSDPAPSGVPLHAPVIDWFDDHARDLPWRRPEAGAWGVMVSEFMLQQTP' A
#
# COMPACT_ATOMS: atom_id res chain seq x y z
N MET A 1 25.54 10.27 -22.97
CA MET A 1 26.56 9.60 -22.12
C MET A 1 26.40 10.23 -20.74
N THR A 2 25.62 9.69 -19.81
CA THR A 2 25.85 8.45 -19.04
C THR A 2 24.52 7.99 -18.39
N ALA A 3 24.29 6.69 -18.30
CA ALA A 3 23.16 6.11 -17.55
C ALA A 3 23.53 5.96 -16.06
N PRO A 4 22.60 6.17 -15.11
CA PRO A 4 22.86 5.88 -13.70
C PRO A 4 22.87 4.37 -13.44
N THR A 5 23.92 3.94 -12.73
CA THR A 5 24.20 2.57 -12.27
C THR A 5 23.07 2.01 -11.40
N LYS A 6 22.62 0.80 -11.74
CA LYS A 6 21.75 -0.06 -10.91
C LYS A 6 22.45 -0.36 -9.57
N PRO A 7 21.80 -0.18 -8.40
CA PRO A 7 22.42 -0.53 -7.12
C PRO A 7 22.58 -2.05 -7.00
N SER A 8 23.76 -2.47 -6.56
CA SER A 8 24.10 -3.87 -6.25
C SER A 8 23.62 -4.21 -4.85
N PRO A 9 22.86 -5.30 -4.62
CA PRO A 9 22.44 -5.69 -3.27
C PRO A 9 23.51 -6.59 -2.66
N GLY A 10 24.33 -6.02 -1.77
CA GLY A 10 25.39 -6.78 -1.10
C GLY A 10 25.80 -6.13 0.21
N GLY A 11 24.83 -5.82 1.06
CA GLY A 11 25.06 -5.49 2.47
C GLY A 11 24.71 -6.69 3.36
N PRO A 12 25.32 -6.81 4.56
CA PRO A 12 24.97 -7.88 5.49
C PRO A 12 23.47 -7.84 5.77
N SER A 13 22.81 -8.97 5.52
CA SER A 13 21.40 -9.19 5.81
C SER A 13 21.16 -8.98 7.30
N ASP A 14 20.56 -7.84 7.65
CA ASP A 14 19.89 -7.68 8.93
C ASP A 14 18.92 -8.86 9.10
N PRO A 15 18.94 -9.59 10.23
CA PRO A 15 17.93 -10.60 10.47
C PRO A 15 16.59 -9.86 10.57
N ALA A 16 15.80 -9.97 9.51
CA ALA A 16 14.45 -9.44 9.48
C ALA A 16 13.71 -9.95 10.73
N PRO A 17 12.91 -9.10 11.39
CA PRO A 17 12.16 -9.52 12.57
C PRO A 17 11.29 -10.74 12.21
N SER A 18 11.53 -11.88 12.86
CA SER A 18 10.77 -13.11 12.70
C SER A 18 9.41 -12.98 13.40
N GLY A 19 8.54 -12.15 12.83
CA GLY A 19 7.14 -12.01 13.20
C GLY A 19 6.24 -13.05 12.53
N VAL A 20 5.01 -13.17 13.02
CA VAL A 20 3.96 -13.95 12.34
C VAL A 20 3.70 -13.33 10.96
N PRO A 21 3.61 -14.11 9.87
CA PRO A 21 3.33 -13.57 8.53
C PRO A 21 1.87 -13.10 8.45
N LEU A 22 1.63 -11.81 8.72
CA LEU A 22 0.28 -11.23 8.76
C LEU A 22 -0.29 -10.84 7.40
N HIS A 23 0.53 -10.73 6.35
CA HIS A 23 0.08 -10.23 5.05
C HIS A 23 -1.05 -11.08 4.44
N ALA A 24 -0.85 -12.39 4.31
CA ALA A 24 -1.84 -13.30 3.72
C ALA A 24 -3.18 -13.28 4.47
N PRO A 25 -3.24 -13.51 5.81
CA PRO A 25 -4.53 -13.52 6.50
C PRO A 25 -5.24 -12.16 6.51
N VAL A 26 -4.50 -11.04 6.47
CA VAL A 26 -5.10 -9.71 6.37
C VAL A 26 -5.69 -9.46 4.98
N ILE A 27 -5.01 -9.90 3.92
CA ILE A 27 -5.52 -9.79 2.54
C ILE A 27 -6.77 -10.64 2.38
N ASP A 28 -6.74 -11.91 2.81
CA ASP A 28 -7.91 -12.81 2.72
C ASP A 28 -9.13 -12.23 3.43
N TRP A 29 -8.95 -11.67 4.63
CA TRP A 29 -10.04 -11.01 5.35
C TRP A 29 -10.54 -9.76 4.62
N PHE A 30 -9.64 -8.95 4.05
CA PHE A 30 -10.00 -7.72 3.36
C PHE A 30 -10.84 -8.00 2.11
N ASP A 31 -10.52 -9.06 1.37
CA ASP A 31 -11.28 -9.47 0.18
C ASP A 31 -12.75 -9.79 0.53
N ASP A 32 -12.99 -10.43 1.68
CA ASP A 32 -14.33 -10.80 2.14
C ASP A 32 -15.11 -9.65 2.81
N HIS A 33 -14.41 -8.69 3.43
CA HIS A 33 -15.03 -7.71 4.34
C HIS A 33 -14.83 -6.24 3.94
N ALA A 34 -14.17 -5.96 2.80
CA ALA A 34 -13.96 -4.59 2.34
C ALA A 34 -15.30 -3.84 2.19
N ARG A 35 -15.38 -2.68 2.85
CA ARG A 35 -16.54 -1.79 2.72
C ARG A 35 -16.60 -1.19 1.32
N ASP A 36 -17.80 -1.15 0.75
CA ASP A 36 -18.08 -0.38 -0.47
C ASP A 36 -18.05 1.11 -0.14
N LEU A 37 -16.97 1.78 -0.58
CA LEU A 37 -16.77 3.21 -0.42
C LEU A 37 -16.65 3.82 -1.82
N PRO A 38 -17.32 4.97 -2.09
CA PRO A 38 -17.33 5.56 -3.44
C PRO A 38 -15.94 5.76 -4.05
N TRP A 39 -14.94 6.06 -3.21
CA TRP A 39 -13.55 6.30 -3.62
C TRP A 39 -12.70 5.04 -3.80
N ARG A 40 -13.22 3.86 -3.46
CA ARG A 40 -12.57 2.56 -3.72
C ARG A 40 -13.06 1.90 -5.01
N ARG A 41 -14.11 2.44 -5.63
CA ARG A 41 -14.65 1.88 -6.86
C ARG A 41 -13.72 2.18 -8.04
N PRO A 42 -13.71 1.34 -9.09
CA PRO A 42 -12.79 1.49 -10.23
C PRO A 42 -12.86 2.86 -10.91
N GLU A 43 -13.98 3.57 -10.80
CA GLU A 43 -14.23 4.86 -11.46
C GLU A 43 -13.58 6.05 -10.74
N ALA A 44 -13.14 5.90 -9.48
CA ALA A 44 -12.64 7.01 -8.67
C ALA A 44 -11.36 7.66 -9.24
N GLY A 45 -10.52 6.90 -9.96
CA GLY A 45 -9.28 7.39 -10.58
C GLY A 45 -8.31 8.05 -9.58
N ALA A 46 -7.18 8.57 -10.08
CA ALA A 46 -6.16 9.18 -9.22
C ALA A 46 -6.68 10.43 -8.47
N TRP A 47 -7.51 11.24 -9.12
CA TRP A 47 -8.11 12.43 -8.53
C TRP A 47 -9.09 12.09 -7.39
N GLY A 48 -9.96 11.10 -7.58
CA GLY A 48 -10.93 10.70 -6.54
C GLY A 48 -10.24 10.12 -5.31
N VAL A 49 -9.15 9.37 -5.48
CA VAL A 49 -8.31 8.90 -4.36
C VAL A 49 -7.73 10.10 -3.60
N MET A 50 -7.09 11.05 -4.30
CA MET A 50 -6.46 12.20 -3.66
C MET A 50 -7.46 13.07 -2.87
N VAL A 51 -8.63 13.37 -3.44
CA VAL A 51 -9.67 14.14 -2.74
C VAL A 51 -10.16 13.40 -1.49
N SER A 52 -10.29 12.07 -1.57
CA SER A 52 -10.77 11.26 -0.45
C SER A 52 -9.79 11.23 0.70
N GLU A 53 -8.48 11.14 0.42
CA GLU A 53 -7.44 11.28 1.45
C GLU A 53 -7.56 12.63 2.16
N PHE A 54 -7.66 13.74 1.42
CA PHE A 54 -7.81 15.06 2.04
C PHE A 54 -9.08 15.15 2.89
N MET A 55 -10.23 14.71 2.39
CA MET A 55 -11.49 14.77 3.14
C MET A 55 -11.44 13.93 4.42
N LEU A 56 -10.87 12.71 4.36
CA LEU A 56 -10.78 11.78 5.50
C LEU A 56 -9.86 12.28 6.60
N GLN A 57 -8.81 13.07 6.28
CA GLN A 57 -7.96 13.68 7.31
C GLN A 57 -8.63 14.88 8.01
N GLN A 58 -9.67 15.49 7.40
CA GLN A 58 -10.38 16.65 7.96
C GLN A 58 -11.65 16.27 8.73
N THR A 59 -12.03 15.00 8.73
CA THR A 59 -13.18 14.50 9.51
C THR A 59 -12.67 13.97 10.85
N PRO A 60 -13.09 14.54 12.00
CA PRO A 60 -12.72 14.03 13.32
C PRO A 60 -13.19 12.59 13.58
#